data_AF-A0A354BNU4-F1
#
_entry.id   AF-A0A354BNU4-F1
#
_cell.length_a   1.000
_cell.length_b   1.000
_cell.length_c   1.000
_cell.angle_alpha   90.00
_cell.angle_beta   90.00
_cell.angle_gamma   90.00
#
_symmetry.space_group_name_H-M   'P 1'
#
loop_
_entity.id
_entity.type
_entity.pdbx_description
1 polymer ?
#
loop_
_entity_poly.entity_id
_entity_poly.type
_entity_poly.pdbx_seq_one_letter_code
_entity_poly.pdbx_strand_id
1 'polypeptide(L)'
;MEEPKAHGIIQRLLEDESALRKFVRRRVGEEALVDDILQQSFTRAVASAHSLHNEESVLAWFYRILRHAIVDYYRAQGAEARRNQAFLEESTISGTLQEPSLDEIQATACGCLHDLIPSLRGNYADLIKRIDLGGESPEQVAKELKISRNNLTV
;
A
#
# COMPACT_ATOMS: atom_id res chain seq x y z
N MET A 1 -0.53 7.32 46.60
CA MET A 1 -0.14 5.91 46.85
C MET A 1 -0.93 5.06 45.87
N GLU A 2 -0.48 4.91 44.63
CA GLU A 2 -1.28 4.25 43.57
C GLU A 2 -0.40 3.42 42.61
N GLU A 3 0.85 3.84 42.41
CA GLU A 3 1.91 3.10 41.69
C GLU A 3 2.18 1.64 42.15
N PRO A 4 2.16 1.28 43.46
CA PRO A 4 2.56 -0.08 43.85
C PRO A 4 1.56 -1.16 43.42
N LYS A 5 0.26 -0.82 43.29
CA LYS A 5 -0.79 -1.78 42.91
C LYS A 5 -0.74 -2.10 41.41
N ALA A 6 -0.54 -1.08 40.58
CA ALA A 6 -0.40 -1.27 39.13
C ALA A 6 0.82 -2.14 38.79
N HIS A 7 1.94 -1.92 39.49
CA HIS A 7 3.16 -2.71 39.28
C HIS A 7 2.95 -4.21 39.56
N GLY A 8 2.29 -4.55 40.67
CA GLY A 8 2.00 -5.96 41.02
C GLY A 8 1.06 -6.65 40.03
N ILE A 9 0.06 -5.92 39.50
CA ILE A 9 -0.84 -6.43 38.45
C ILE A 9 -0.05 -6.75 37.18
N ILE A 10 0.80 -5.83 36.74
CA ILE A 10 1.60 -6.02 35.51
C ILE A 10 2.59 -7.17 35.68
N GLN A 11 3.27 -7.26 36.82
CA GLN A 11 4.20 -8.37 37.08
C GLN A 11 3.50 -9.73 36.95
N ARG A 12 2.30 -9.88 37.54
CA ARG A 12 1.51 -11.11 37.43
C ARG A 12 1.08 -11.41 36.00
N LEU A 13 0.77 -10.39 35.19
CA LEU A 13 0.43 -10.60 33.78
C LEU A 13 1.65 -11.00 32.93
N LEU A 14 2.84 -10.49 33.26
CA LEU A 14 4.09 -10.85 32.59
C LEU A 14 4.51 -12.31 32.87
N GLU A 15 4.18 -12.84 34.05
CA GLU A 15 4.37 -14.28 34.36
C GLU A 15 3.60 -15.18 33.38
N ASP A 16 2.44 -14.73 32.91
CA ASP A 16 1.57 -15.45 31.97
C ASP A 16 1.72 -15.00 30.50
N GLU A 17 2.71 -14.16 30.18
CA GLU A 17 2.86 -13.54 28.85
C GLU A 17 2.83 -14.57 27.72
N SER A 18 3.51 -15.70 27.90
CA SER A 18 3.55 -16.76 26.88
C SER A 18 2.18 -17.36 26.56
N ALA A 19 1.28 -17.45 27.54
CA ALA A 19 -0.08 -17.94 27.37
C ALA A 19 -0.96 -16.87 26.71
N LEU A 20 -0.81 -15.61 27.13
CA LEU A 20 -1.51 -14.45 26.56
C LEU A 20 -1.13 -14.26 25.08
N ARG A 21 0.16 -14.34 24.75
CA ARG A 21 0.67 -14.32 23.38
C ARG A 21 0.07 -15.44 22.53
N LYS A 22 0.08 -16.69 23.03
CA LYS A 22 -0.57 -17.82 22.32
C LYS A 22 -2.06 -17.59 22.11
N PHE A 23 -2.76 -16.97 23.06
CA PHE A 23 -4.18 -16.64 22.95
C PHE A 23 -4.45 -15.63 21.82
N VAL A 24 -3.65 -14.58 21.73
CA VAL A 24 -3.76 -13.55 20.67
C VAL A 24 -3.38 -14.15 19.32
N ARG A 25 -2.24 -14.85 19.23
CA ARG A 25 -1.73 -15.44 17.98
C ARG A 25 -2.72 -16.40 17.33
N ARG A 26 -3.42 -17.22 18.12
CA ARG A 26 -4.47 -18.12 17.61
C ARG A 26 -5.64 -17.40 16.93
N ARG A 27 -5.81 -16.09 17.15
CA ARG A 27 -6.90 -15.29 16.60
C ARG A 27 -6.45 -14.45 15.42
N VAL A 28 -5.30 -13.79 15.51
CA VAL A 28 -4.85 -12.83 14.49
C VAL A 28 -3.82 -13.39 13.50
N GLY A 29 -3.16 -14.50 13.81
CA GLY A 29 -2.26 -15.22 12.90
C GLY A 29 -0.87 -14.60 12.69
N GLU A 30 -0.79 -13.28 12.51
CA GLU A 30 0.45 -12.57 12.21
C GLU A 30 1.20 -12.10 13.47
N GLU A 31 2.51 -12.32 13.55
CA GLU A 31 3.30 -12.03 14.76
C GLU A 31 3.38 -10.52 15.06
N ALA A 32 3.50 -9.66 14.04
CA ALA A 32 3.51 -8.21 14.23
C ALA A 32 2.20 -7.72 14.89
N LEU A 33 1.05 -8.26 14.47
CA LEU A 33 -0.24 -7.93 15.07
C LEU A 33 -0.37 -8.45 16.49
N VAL A 34 0.28 -9.58 16.81
CA VAL A 34 0.30 -10.11 18.18
C VAL A 34 0.99 -9.14 19.12
N ASP A 35 2.16 -8.64 18.73
CA ASP A 35 2.92 -7.66 19.53
C ASP A 35 2.12 -6.38 19.73
N ASP A 36 1.54 -5.83 18.67
CA ASP A 36 0.74 -4.60 18.74
C ASP A 36 -0.47 -4.74 19.67
N ILE A 37 -1.23 -5.83 19.54
CA ILE A 37 -2.42 -6.06 20.37
C ILE A 37 -2.04 -6.27 21.83
N LEU A 38 -0.95 -7.00 22.10
CA LEU A 38 -0.46 -7.18 23.47
C LEU A 38 -0.03 -5.84 24.06
N GLN A 39 0.78 -5.05 23.34
CA GLN A 39 1.26 -3.76 23.81
C GLN A 39 0.11 -2.79 24.11
N GLN A 40 -0.86 -2.68 23.20
CA GLN A 40 -2.05 -1.85 23.43
C GLN A 40 -2.85 -2.34 24.64
N SER A 41 -2.98 -3.66 24.81
CA SER A 41 -3.72 -4.24 25.93
C SER A 41 -3.02 -4.00 27.27
N PHE A 42 -1.69 -4.12 27.33
CA PHE A 42 -0.90 -3.77 28.52
C PHE A 42 -1.00 -2.27 28.83
N THR A 43 -0.96 -1.41 27.82
CA THR A 43 -1.17 0.04 28.00
C THR A 43 -2.54 0.34 28.60
N ARG A 44 -3.60 -0.29 28.06
CA ARG A 44 -4.98 -0.19 28.59
C ARG A 44 -5.07 -0.73 30.02
N ALA A 45 -4.35 -1.81 30.33
CA ALA A 45 -4.32 -2.39 31.67
C ALA A 45 -3.68 -1.45 32.69
N VAL A 46 -2.54 -0.81 32.37
CA VAL A 46 -1.91 0.20 33.24
C VAL A 46 -2.88 1.36 33.48
N ALA A 47 -3.48 1.91 32.43
CA ALA A 47 -4.43 3.03 32.54
C ALA A 47 -5.68 2.67 33.35
N SER A 48 -6.14 1.42 33.26
CA SER A 48 -7.37 0.94 33.89
C SER A 48 -7.14 0.18 35.20
N ALA A 49 -5.91 0.11 35.71
CA ALA A 49 -5.56 -0.71 36.88
C ALA A 49 -6.37 -0.35 38.14
N HIS A 50 -6.73 0.93 38.28
CA HIS A 50 -7.57 1.45 39.37
C HIS A 50 -8.98 0.83 39.42
N SER A 51 -9.52 0.40 38.27
CA SER A 51 -10.85 -0.23 38.17
C SER A 51 -10.88 -1.68 38.67
N LEU A 52 -9.70 -2.27 38.93
CA LEU A 52 -9.60 -3.65 39.39
C LEU A 52 -9.75 -3.70 40.92
N HIS A 53 -10.94 -4.07 41.38
CA HIS A 53 -11.25 -4.21 42.80
C HIS A 53 -10.79 -5.54 43.40
N ASN A 54 -10.65 -6.60 42.60
CA ASN A 54 -10.22 -7.92 43.06
C ASN A 54 -9.00 -8.42 42.27
N GLU A 55 -7.87 -8.57 42.96
CA GLU A 55 -6.59 -9.03 42.41
C GLU A 55 -6.57 -10.53 42.06
N GLU A 56 -7.49 -11.33 42.60
CA GLU A 56 -7.61 -12.76 42.24
C GLU A 56 -8.13 -12.97 40.81
N SER A 57 -8.68 -11.92 40.18
CA SER A 57 -9.28 -11.97 38.83
C SER A 57 -8.46 -11.25 37.76
N VAL A 58 -7.19 -10.89 38.03
CA VAL A 58 -6.32 -10.13 37.11
C VAL A 58 -6.28 -10.75 35.70
N LEU A 59 -6.10 -12.07 35.60
CA LEU A 59 -6.06 -12.76 34.31
C LEU A 59 -7.39 -12.70 33.56
N ALA A 60 -8.51 -12.99 34.23
CA ALA A 60 -9.82 -12.98 33.61
C ALA A 60 -10.19 -11.57 33.10
N TRP A 61 -9.84 -10.55 33.90
CA TRP A 61 -9.97 -9.15 33.52
C TRP A 61 -9.10 -8.80 32.30
N PHE A 62 -7.83 -9.23 32.28
CA PHE A 62 -6.95 -8.95 31.15
C PHE A 62 -7.37 -9.70 29.87
N TYR A 63 -7.87 -10.93 29.97
CA TYR A 63 -8.47 -11.64 28.84
C TYR A 63 -9.69 -10.88 28.26
N ARG A 64 -10.44 -10.15 29.08
CA ARG A 64 -11.52 -9.28 28.58
C ARG A 64 -10.95 -8.09 27.80
N ILE A 65 -9.87 -7.47 28.28
CA ILE A 65 -9.15 -6.40 27.55
C ILE A 65 -8.66 -6.95 26.20
N LEU A 66 -8.00 -8.11 26.19
CA LEU A 66 -7.50 -8.73 24.96
C LEU A 66 -8.62 -9.03 23.95
N ARG A 67 -9.75 -9.57 24.42
CA ARG A 67 -10.91 -9.82 23.53
C ARG A 67 -11.44 -8.54 22.92
N HIS A 68 -11.54 -7.47 23.70
CA HIS A 68 -11.97 -6.17 23.18
C HIS A 68 -10.96 -5.62 22.17
N ALA A 69 -9.67 -5.67 22.47
CA ALA A 69 -8.62 -5.22 21.54
C ALA A 69 -8.66 -5.98 20.21
N ILE A 70 -8.89 -7.30 20.24
CA ILE A 70 -9.03 -8.12 19.03
C ILE A 70 -10.30 -7.73 18.23
N VAL A 71 -11.43 -7.51 18.90
CA VAL A 71 -12.67 -7.06 18.25
C VAL A 71 -12.49 -5.67 17.64
N ASP A 72 -11.84 -4.76 18.36
CA ASP A 72 -11.53 -3.40 17.90
C ASP A 72 -10.65 -3.45 16.65
N TYR A 73 -9.62 -4.31 16.63
CA TYR A 73 -8.76 -4.54 15.48
C TYR A 73 -9.57 -4.97 14.24
N TYR A 74 -10.40 -6.00 14.34
CA TYR A 74 -11.20 -6.46 13.20
C TYR A 74 -12.26 -5.43 12.77
N ARG A 75 -12.80 -4.64 13.70
CA ARG A 75 -13.72 -3.53 13.36
C ARG A 75 -13.01 -2.44 12.58
N ALA A 76 -11.80 -2.06 13.00
CA ALA A 76 -10.97 -1.08 12.31
C ALA A 76 -10.59 -1.56 10.91
N GLN A 77 -10.12 -2.80 10.78
CA GLN A 77 -9.79 -3.41 9.49
C GLN A 77 -10.99 -3.43 8.54
N GLY A 78 -12.18 -3.80 9.03
CA GLY A 78 -13.40 -3.78 8.23
C GLY A 78 -13.82 -2.36 7.81
N ALA A 79 -13.62 -1.36 8.67
CA ALA A 79 -13.89 0.04 8.34
C ALA A 79 -12.92 0.59 7.29
N GLU A 80 -11.64 0.25 7.41
CA GLU A 80 -10.61 0.61 6.44
C GLU A 80 -10.88 -0.02 5.08
N ALA A 81 -11.20 -1.32 5.03
CA ALA A 81 -11.55 -2.01 3.79
C ALA A 81 -12.74 -1.35 3.08
N ARG A 82 -13.81 -1.00 3.83
CA ARG A 82 -14.97 -0.29 3.27
C ARG A 82 -14.61 1.10 2.76
N ARG A 83 -13.76 1.83 3.49
CA ARG A 83 -13.33 3.18 3.08
C ARG A 83 -12.47 3.13 1.81
N ASN A 84 -11.55 2.17 1.73
CA ASN A 84 -10.71 1.98 0.56
C ASN A 84 -11.56 1.57 -0.65
N GLN A 85 -12.54 0.68 -0.47
CA GLN A 85 -13.49 0.33 -1.51
C GLN A 85 -14.29 1.55 -1.99
N ALA A 86 -14.86 2.35 -1.07
CA ALA A 86 -15.61 3.56 -1.42
C ALA A 86 -14.73 4.57 -2.18
N PHE A 87 -13.48 4.74 -1.78
CA PHE A 87 -12.51 5.60 -2.47
C PHE A 87 -12.21 5.11 -3.90
N LEU A 88 -12.05 3.80 -4.10
CA LEU A 88 -11.85 3.22 -5.43
C LEU A 88 -13.09 3.41 -6.31
N GLU A 89 -14.29 3.22 -5.77
CA GLU A 89 -15.55 3.46 -6.47
C GLU A 89 -15.68 4.95 -6.87
N GLU A 90 -15.41 5.87 -5.96
CA GLU A 90 -15.43 7.30 -6.27
C GLU A 90 -14.39 7.68 -7.33
N SER A 91 -13.17 7.14 -7.22
CA SER A 91 -12.08 7.44 -8.14
C SER A 91 -12.29 6.88 -9.54
N THR A 92 -12.98 5.73 -9.65
CA THR A 92 -13.38 5.18 -10.95
C THR A 92 -14.50 6.00 -11.59
N ILE A 93 -15.49 6.45 -10.80
CA ILE A 93 -16.57 7.33 -11.29
C ILE A 93 -16.01 8.69 -11.75
N SER A 94 -15.06 9.27 -11.00
CA SER A 94 -14.48 10.57 -11.30
C SER A 94 -13.43 10.54 -12.43
N GLY A 95 -13.05 9.35 -12.93
CA GLY A 95 -12.01 9.20 -13.94
C GLY A 95 -10.59 9.55 -13.47
N THR A 96 -10.38 9.80 -12.18
CA THR A 96 -9.08 10.18 -11.60
C THR A 96 -8.05 9.05 -11.62
N LEU A 97 -8.50 7.79 -11.66
CA LEU A 97 -7.67 6.60 -11.84
C LEU A 97 -7.78 6.02 -13.26
N GLN A 98 -8.44 6.71 -14.19
CA GLN A 98 -8.51 6.25 -15.56
C GLN A 98 -7.20 6.58 -16.25
N GLU A 99 -6.39 5.55 -16.52
CA GLU A 99 -5.24 5.70 -17.38
C GLU A 99 -5.74 6.13 -18.78
N PRO A 100 -5.13 7.16 -19.39
CA PRO A 100 -5.47 7.53 -20.75
C PRO A 100 -5.26 6.33 -21.65
N SER A 101 -6.16 6.14 -22.61
CA SER A 101 -6.04 5.06 -23.59
C SER A 101 -4.72 5.18 -24.35
N LEU A 102 -4.23 4.05 -24.87
CA LEU A 102 -3.02 4.05 -25.70
C LEU A 102 -3.14 5.01 -26.89
N ASP A 103 -4.32 5.15 -27.46
CA ASP A 103 -4.60 6.08 -28.56
C ASP A 103 -4.46 7.56 -28.12
N GLU A 104 -4.95 7.92 -26.93
CA GLU A 104 -4.82 9.27 -26.36
C GLU A 104 -3.36 9.60 -26.01
N ILE A 105 -2.63 8.62 -25.46
CA ILE A 105 -1.20 8.73 -25.19
C ILE A 105 -0.44 8.90 -26.51
N GLN A 106 -0.72 8.08 -27.52
CA GLN A 106 -0.07 8.15 -28.82
C GLN A 106 -0.31 9.50 -29.49
N ALA A 107 -1.55 10.01 -29.48
CA ALA A 107 -1.87 11.32 -30.04
C ALA A 107 -1.09 12.45 -29.35
N THR A 108 -1.05 12.45 -28.01
CA THR A 108 -0.36 13.48 -27.22
C THR A 108 1.16 13.39 -27.37
N ALA A 109 1.71 12.17 -27.30
CA ALA A 109 3.14 11.91 -27.45
C ALA A 109 3.62 12.29 -28.85
N CYS A 110 2.86 11.95 -29.90
CA CYS A 110 3.16 12.33 -31.27
C CYS A 110 3.15 13.86 -31.46
N GLY A 111 2.22 14.59 -30.84
CA GLY A 111 2.20 16.06 -30.91
C GLY A 111 3.48 16.69 -30.38
N CYS A 112 3.84 16.39 -29.13
CA CYS A 112 5.08 16.89 -28.51
C CYS A 112 6.34 16.48 -29.28
N LEU A 113 6.36 15.25 -29.81
CA LEU A 113 7.48 14.74 -30.58
C LEU A 113 7.57 15.40 -31.96
N HIS A 114 6.45 15.70 -32.61
CA HIS A 114 6.40 16.44 -33.87
C HIS A 114 6.98 17.86 -33.73
N ASP A 115 6.81 18.49 -32.57
CA ASP A 115 7.39 19.81 -32.26
C ASP A 115 8.90 19.74 -31.98
N LEU A 116 9.38 18.63 -31.39
CA LEU A 116 10.78 18.44 -31.03
C LEU A 116 11.66 17.94 -32.19
N ILE A 117 11.13 17.04 -33.02
CA ILE A 117 11.91 16.42 -34.11
C ILE A 117 12.61 17.44 -35.03
N PRO A 118 12.02 18.60 -35.40
CA PRO A 118 12.69 19.61 -36.20
C PRO A 118 14.01 20.14 -35.62
N SER A 119 14.27 20.00 -34.32
CA SER A 119 15.55 20.39 -33.71
C SER A 119 16.68 19.37 -33.91
N LEU A 120 16.36 18.17 -34.38
CA LEU A 120 17.36 17.14 -34.70
C LEU A 120 18.04 17.44 -36.04
N ARG A 121 19.18 16.80 -36.29
CA ARG A 121 19.82 16.86 -37.62
C ARG A 121 18.85 16.33 -38.67
N GLY A 122 18.69 17.05 -39.78
CA GLY A 122 17.63 16.80 -40.78
C GLY A 122 17.50 15.34 -41.23
N ASN A 123 18.62 14.63 -41.43
CA ASN A 123 18.59 13.22 -41.83
C ASN A 123 17.97 12.30 -40.77
N TYR A 124 18.20 12.55 -39.47
CA TYR A 124 17.57 11.76 -38.40
C TYR A 124 16.12 12.17 -38.18
N ALA A 125 15.83 13.46 -38.31
CA ALA A 125 14.48 13.98 -38.19
C ALA A 125 13.52 13.37 -39.23
N ASP A 126 13.99 13.19 -40.46
CA ASP A 126 13.22 12.60 -41.55
C ASP A 126 12.99 11.09 -41.33
N LEU A 127 14.01 10.37 -40.84
CA LEU A 127 13.90 8.94 -40.54
C LEU A 127 12.91 8.66 -39.41
N ILE A 128 12.99 9.39 -38.30
CA ILE A 128 12.08 9.22 -37.16
C ILE A 128 10.63 9.52 -37.55
N LYS A 129 10.41 10.55 -38.39
CA LYS A 129 9.06 10.86 -38.89
C LYS A 129 8.48 9.76 -39.74
N ARG A 130 9.26 9.19 -40.66
CA ARG A 130 8.75 8.23 -41.64
C ARG A 130 8.60 6.83 -41.08
N ILE A 131 9.60 6.37 -40.33
CA ILE A 131 9.64 4.99 -39.82
C ILE A 131 8.91 4.90 -38.49
N ASP A 132 9.35 5.65 -37.47
CA ASP A 132 8.84 5.50 -36.10
C ASP A 132 7.45 6.11 -35.91
N LEU A 133 7.15 7.25 -36.55
CA LEU A 133 5.85 7.93 -36.42
C LEU A 133 4.88 7.66 -37.58
N GLY A 134 5.39 7.52 -38.80
CA GLY A 134 4.61 7.26 -40.00
C GLY A 134 4.35 5.77 -40.27
N GLY A 135 5.09 4.87 -39.60
CA GLY A 135 4.96 3.42 -39.78
C GLY A 135 5.41 2.90 -41.14
N GLU A 136 6.18 3.69 -41.90
CA GLU A 136 6.72 3.25 -43.18
C GLU A 136 7.76 2.13 -42.99
N SER A 137 7.80 1.18 -43.93
CA SER A 137 8.79 0.10 -43.89
C SER A 137 10.21 0.67 -44.06
N PRO A 138 11.16 0.32 -43.16
CA PRO A 138 12.56 0.73 -43.30
C PRO A 138 13.17 0.35 -44.65
N GLU A 139 12.78 -0.78 -45.22
CA GLU A 139 13.22 -1.24 -46.53
C GLU A 139 12.81 -0.27 -47.66
N GLN A 140 11.59 0.27 -47.58
CA GLN A 140 11.08 1.22 -48.54
C GLN A 140 11.79 2.57 -48.40
N VAL A 141 11.95 3.06 -47.17
CA VAL A 141 12.65 4.31 -46.87
C VAL A 141 14.13 4.26 -47.31
N ALA A 142 14.84 3.15 -47.07
CA ALA A 142 16.22 2.94 -47.56
C ALA A 142 16.33 3.06 -49.09
N LYS A 143 15.38 2.46 -49.81
CA LYS A 143 15.36 2.44 -51.27
C LYS A 143 15.15 3.85 -51.85
N GLU A 144 14.27 4.62 -51.24
CA GLU A 144 13.97 6.00 -51.67
C GLU A 144 15.14 6.96 -51.37
N LEU A 145 15.75 6.82 -50.20
CA LEU A 145 16.91 7.62 -49.80
C LEU A 145 18.23 7.15 -50.44
N LYS A 146 18.22 6.04 -51.19
CA LYS A 146 19.40 5.42 -51.83
C LYS A 146 20.53 5.11 -50.85
N ILE A 147 20.18 4.72 -49.63
CA ILE A 147 21.11 4.32 -48.58
C ILE A 147 20.88 2.85 -48.21
N SER A 148 21.89 2.21 -47.63
CA SER A 148 21.76 0.83 -47.16
C SER A 148 20.87 0.78 -45.91
N ARG A 149 20.19 -0.34 -45.67
CA ARG A 149 19.36 -0.54 -44.47
C ARG A 149 20.15 -0.32 -43.18
N ASN A 150 21.44 -0.68 -43.16
CA ASN A 150 22.33 -0.46 -42.00
C ASN A 150 22.57 1.02 -41.70
N ASN A 151 22.32 1.92 -42.65
CA ASN A 151 22.44 3.37 -42.45
C ASN A 151 21.16 4.02 -41.89
N LEU A 152 20.09 3.25 -41.67
CA LEU A 152 18.82 3.72 -41.10
C LEU A 152 18.73 3.57 -39.58
N THR A 153 19.78 3.06 -38.94
CA THR A 153 19.79 2.89 -37.47
C THR A 153 19.94 4.24 -36.78
N VAL A 154 18.91 4.63 -36.02
CA VAL A 154 18.92 5.76 -35.08
C VAL A 154 19.67 5.34 -33.81
#